data_AF-A0A7G8J0W9-F1
#
_entry.id   AF-A0A7G8J0W9-F1
#
_cell.length_a   1.000
_cell.length_b   1.000
_cell.length_c   1.000
_cell.angle_alpha   90.00
_cell.angle_beta   90.00
_cell.angle_gamma   90.00
#
_symmetry.space_group_name_H-M   'P 1'
#
loop_
_entity.id
_entity.type
_entity.pdbx_description
1 polymer ?
#
loop_
_entity_poly.entity_id
_entity_poly.type
_entity_poly.pdbx_seq_one_letter_code
_entity_poly.pdbx_strand_id
1 'polypeptide(L)'
;MFKKLLTIACAAVLMPAAAEAAPFNSATIRRIIDGREVFIDRREATVDDTADRGQEVSTGSSRAEVLFDRRALGFLGNNSLIRLGEDCFRLDRGQVLVNGPQNTCLGTKVLGIRGTTYVLSVKDNGSYELAVLSGEATVGDAAENPVKDSSPDILSMYPTLNPVIGFGSSAWGSNASGESLGEAAGLILGDASFFMPLSQSLGSNLLYSYTTASSNFDGAWGASTELGYKWFNPDNRSISSVLMGYDGWDSAGCFQSQVALGGLWQKGRWQFGVNGGIPLDQCVNNLGYAIGQIGIPIADVGNQSITLSLSPYVLHGIGESFGGGRIGVNVPIGNQVMLSTYGQYDNLLDTVIGGQISYRFATKGGFVNDPNLQRSTASSPMPWQAKEFNTSSPVQIAMGHRRDSSPSQADPAEKVQIPEITNLIGNTNAVVQLKAGEEATFSPDGMLLSQKMMSKDRFSQLIIETMSGQNLLPESHAINLVYQQLYGVPNSTLLSILGSDWLIAARTPYPRLRGANNLVVPNNKLPKEEKEEETETAKTYVCSTSGNSFQYFQSGNVSGVSNITDATKFQTTESNTTGSCSGKLAGSNGMETTSPEFI
;
A
#
# COMPACT_ATOMS: atom_id res chain seq x y z
N MET A 1 13.13 13.03 -80.94
CA MET A 1 12.93 14.19 -80.04
C MET A 1 13.54 13.82 -78.70
N PHE A 2 14.77 14.26 -78.38
CA PHE A 2 15.06 15.41 -77.49
C PHE A 2 14.29 15.29 -76.16
N LYS A 3 14.88 15.29 -74.95
CA LYS A 3 16.12 15.94 -74.50
C LYS A 3 16.46 15.51 -73.05
N LYS A 4 17.75 15.23 -72.82
CA LYS A 4 18.60 15.34 -71.61
C LYS A 4 17.98 15.79 -70.27
N LEU A 5 18.39 15.11 -69.18
CA LEU A 5 18.74 15.69 -67.87
C LEU A 5 19.66 14.68 -67.14
N LEU A 6 20.98 14.82 -67.25
CA LEU A 6 21.89 15.59 -66.40
C LEU A 6 22.05 15.00 -64.98
N THR A 7 23.04 14.12 -64.89
CA THR A 7 23.81 13.73 -63.71
C THR A 7 24.32 14.94 -62.92
N ILE A 8 23.99 15.01 -61.63
CA ILE A 8 24.75 15.78 -60.63
C ILE A 8 25.12 14.80 -59.52
N ALA A 9 26.40 14.42 -59.49
CA ALA A 9 27.02 13.74 -58.37
C ALA A 9 27.42 14.80 -57.34
N CYS A 10 26.74 14.81 -56.19
CA CYS A 10 27.16 15.60 -55.04
C CYS A 10 27.92 14.66 -54.09
N ALA A 11 29.25 14.71 -54.15
CA ALA A 11 30.11 14.09 -53.15
C ALA A 11 30.00 14.90 -51.86
N ALA A 12 29.11 14.48 -50.95
CA ALA A 12 29.11 14.98 -49.58
C ALA A 12 30.29 14.32 -48.85
N VAL A 13 31.32 15.10 -48.59
CA VAL A 13 32.38 14.75 -47.64
C VAL A 13 31.73 14.63 -46.26
N LEU A 14 31.48 13.40 -45.83
CA LEU A 14 31.17 13.07 -44.44
C LEU A 14 32.45 13.31 -43.63
N MET A 15 32.63 14.55 -43.14
CA MET A 15 33.48 14.75 -41.99
C MET A 15 32.78 14.12 -40.79
N PRO A 16 33.41 13.19 -40.05
CA PRO A 16 32.87 12.79 -38.77
C PRO A 16 32.85 14.05 -37.90
N ALA A 17 31.66 14.45 -37.45
CA ALA A 17 31.57 15.38 -36.34
C ALA A 17 32.36 14.74 -35.19
N ALA A 18 33.41 15.43 -34.73
CA ALA A 18 34.08 15.05 -33.51
C ALA A 18 33.00 14.99 -32.43
N ALA A 19 32.85 13.81 -31.82
CA ALA A 19 32.05 13.64 -30.62
C ALA A 19 32.77 14.37 -29.49
N GLU A 20 32.39 15.62 -29.25
CA GLU A 20 32.72 16.31 -28.01
C GLU A 20 31.83 15.71 -26.92
N ALA A 21 32.45 15.15 -25.87
CA ALA A 21 31.74 14.72 -24.68
C ALA A 21 30.95 15.92 -24.13
N ALA A 22 29.62 15.81 -23.99
CA ALA A 22 28.80 16.95 -23.58
C ALA A 22 29.12 17.35 -22.12
N PRO A 23 29.81 18.49 -21.90
CA PRO A 23 30.15 18.95 -20.56
C PRO A 23 28.87 19.22 -19.77
N PHE A 24 28.96 19.00 -18.46
CA PHE A 24 27.86 19.33 -17.56
C PHE A 24 27.85 20.83 -17.31
N ASN A 25 26.80 21.53 -17.74
CA ASN A 25 26.75 22.98 -17.81
C ASN A 25 25.94 23.62 -16.70
N SER A 26 25.04 22.87 -16.06
CA SER A 26 24.12 23.45 -15.07
C SER A 26 23.83 22.54 -13.89
N ALA A 27 23.56 23.18 -12.75
CA ALA A 27 23.17 22.52 -11.52
C ALA A 27 21.97 23.25 -10.90
N THR A 28 20.80 22.60 -10.91
CA THR A 28 19.55 23.19 -10.40
C THR A 28 19.30 22.78 -8.96
N ILE A 29 19.02 23.75 -8.07
CA ILE A 29 18.66 23.49 -6.69
C ILE A 29 17.26 22.85 -6.63
N ARG A 30 17.14 21.69 -6.02
CA ARG A 30 15.90 20.91 -5.93
C ARG A 30 15.25 20.98 -4.55
N ARG A 31 16.09 21.10 -3.52
CA ARG A 31 15.66 21.11 -2.13
C ARG A 31 16.71 21.83 -1.30
N ILE A 32 16.25 22.57 -0.30
CA ILE A 32 17.08 23.17 0.74
C ILE A 32 16.53 22.67 2.08
N ILE A 33 17.40 22.19 2.97
CA ILE A 33 17.04 21.69 4.30
C ILE A 33 17.93 22.31 5.37
N ASP A 34 17.44 22.29 6.62
CA ASP A 34 18.10 22.81 7.83
C ASP A 34 18.35 24.34 7.83
N GLY A 35 17.75 25.10 6.90
CA GLY A 35 17.81 26.55 6.88
C GLY A 35 17.60 27.15 5.49
N ARG A 36 18.28 28.27 5.22
CA ARG A 36 18.28 28.99 3.92
C ARG A 36 19.69 29.29 3.41
N GLU A 37 20.72 28.79 4.09
CA GLU A 37 22.11 29.12 3.80
C GLU A 37 22.63 28.27 2.64
N VAL A 38 22.09 28.52 1.45
CA VAL A 38 22.53 27.97 0.18
C VAL A 38 22.77 29.13 -0.76
N PHE A 39 23.91 29.15 -1.43
CA PHE A 39 24.33 30.28 -2.23
C PHE A 39 24.87 29.84 -3.58
N ILE A 40 24.53 30.60 -4.63
CA ILE A 40 25.16 30.54 -5.96
C ILE A 40 25.96 31.82 -6.12
N ASP A 41 27.28 31.73 -6.31
CA ASP A 41 28.20 32.88 -6.38
C ASP A 41 28.00 33.88 -5.21
N ARG A 42 27.84 33.35 -4.00
CA ARG A 42 27.60 34.11 -2.74
C ARG A 42 26.25 34.85 -2.67
N ARG A 43 25.35 34.64 -3.62
CA ARG A 43 23.97 35.10 -3.57
C ARG A 43 23.08 33.98 -3.04
N GLU A 44 22.23 34.28 -2.06
CA GLU A 44 21.27 33.32 -1.50
C GLU A 44 20.41 32.74 -2.64
N ALA A 45 20.37 31.42 -2.72
CA ALA A 45 19.69 30.67 -3.75
C ALA A 45 18.38 30.09 -3.19
N THR A 46 17.41 29.93 -4.07
CA THR A 46 16.10 29.35 -3.80
C THR A 46 15.90 28.06 -4.58
N VAL A 47 14.84 27.31 -4.26
CA VAL A 47 14.49 26.10 -5.03
C VAL A 47 14.21 26.49 -6.48
N ASP A 48 14.67 25.66 -7.41
CA ASP A 48 14.67 25.84 -8.87
C ASP A 48 15.66 26.87 -9.43
N ASP A 49 16.43 27.58 -8.59
CA ASP A 49 17.57 28.35 -9.08
C ASP A 49 18.63 27.43 -9.69
N THR A 50 19.25 27.90 -10.77
CA THR A 50 20.24 27.13 -11.52
C THR A 50 21.57 27.85 -11.52
N ALA A 51 22.63 27.12 -11.14
CA ALA A 51 24.01 27.54 -11.27
C ALA A 51 24.56 27.06 -12.62
N ASP A 52 25.13 27.98 -13.37
CA ASP A 52 25.77 27.71 -14.65
C ASP A 52 27.26 27.37 -14.49
N ARG A 53 27.86 26.90 -15.57
CA ARG A 53 29.29 26.59 -15.66
C ARG A 53 30.16 27.73 -15.12
N GLY A 54 31.16 27.37 -14.32
CA GLY A 54 32.08 28.31 -13.68
C GLY A 54 31.57 28.94 -12.38
N GLN A 55 30.28 28.81 -12.08
CA GLN A 55 29.70 29.29 -10.83
C GLN A 55 29.99 28.35 -9.66
N GLU A 56 29.92 28.92 -8.47
CA GLU A 56 30.10 28.22 -7.20
C GLU A 56 28.75 27.98 -6.52
N VAL A 57 28.50 26.75 -6.09
CA VAL A 57 27.37 26.41 -5.23
C VAL A 57 27.91 26.10 -3.85
N SER A 58 27.38 26.78 -2.84
CA SER A 58 27.85 26.62 -1.46
C SER A 58 26.72 26.51 -0.46
N THR A 59 26.99 25.84 0.65
CA THR A 59 26.09 25.68 1.79
C THR A 59 26.77 26.19 3.07
N GLY A 60 25.99 26.79 3.97
CA GLY A 60 26.42 27.14 5.33
C GLY A 60 26.01 26.06 6.33
N SER A 61 25.18 26.42 7.30
CA SER A 61 24.52 25.48 8.23
C SER A 61 23.41 24.64 7.58
N SER A 62 23.02 24.95 6.34
CA SER A 62 22.01 24.23 5.57
C SER A 62 22.61 23.10 4.72
N ARG A 63 21.76 22.22 4.19
CA ARG A 63 22.10 21.22 3.18
C ARG A 63 21.23 21.44 1.95
N ALA A 64 21.69 20.97 0.79
CA ALA A 64 21.00 21.18 -0.48
C ALA A 64 20.99 19.92 -1.34
N GLU A 65 19.89 19.68 -2.05
CA GLU A 65 19.82 18.76 -3.17
C GLU A 65 19.98 19.54 -4.48
N VAL A 66 20.80 19.02 -5.37
CA VAL A 66 21.14 19.66 -6.64
C VAL A 66 21.04 18.63 -7.77
N LEU A 67 20.48 19.03 -8.91
CA LEU A 67 20.32 18.21 -10.10
C LEU A 67 21.30 18.69 -11.19
N PHE A 68 22.25 17.84 -11.57
CA PHE A 68 23.26 18.13 -12.59
C PHE A 68 22.77 17.69 -13.98
N ASP A 69 22.35 18.65 -14.81
CA ASP A 69 21.79 18.46 -16.16
C ASP A 69 20.87 17.24 -16.34
N ARG A 70 20.10 16.89 -15.29
CA ARG A 70 19.25 15.68 -15.24
C ARG A 70 19.99 14.35 -15.44
N ARG A 71 21.31 14.29 -15.33
CA ARG A 71 22.07 13.02 -15.41
C ARG A 71 22.59 12.56 -14.05
N ALA A 72 22.68 13.45 -13.05
CA ALA A 72 23.05 13.08 -11.69
C ALA A 72 22.36 13.95 -10.62
N LEU A 73 22.25 13.41 -9.41
CA LEU A 73 21.80 14.12 -8.20
C LEU A 73 22.98 14.28 -7.24
N GLY A 74 23.08 15.44 -6.61
CA GLY A 74 24.04 15.74 -5.55
C GLY A 74 23.35 16.20 -4.28
N PHE A 75 23.71 15.62 -3.13
CA PHE A 75 23.33 16.13 -1.82
C PHE A 75 24.56 16.78 -1.18
N LEU A 76 24.56 18.11 -1.10
CA LEU A 76 25.59 18.87 -0.41
C LEU A 76 25.31 18.88 1.08
N GLY A 77 26.30 18.50 1.87
CA GLY A 77 26.30 18.60 3.33
C GLY A 77 26.48 20.04 3.80
N ASN A 78 26.62 20.23 5.11
CA ASN A 78 26.87 21.55 5.71
C ASN A 78 28.27 22.05 5.31
N ASN A 79 28.44 23.38 5.22
CA ASN A 79 29.70 24.06 4.95
C ASN A 79 30.42 23.55 3.69
N SER A 80 29.64 23.15 2.69
CA SER A 80 30.15 22.54 1.46
C SER A 80 30.25 23.57 0.35
N LEU A 81 31.29 23.45 -0.48
CA LEU A 81 31.53 24.34 -1.62
C LEU A 81 31.91 23.49 -2.82
N ILE A 82 31.10 23.55 -3.88
CA ILE A 82 31.42 22.96 -5.16
C ILE A 82 31.58 24.06 -6.21
N ARG A 83 32.50 23.81 -7.15
CA ARG A 83 32.65 24.63 -8.35
C ARG A 83 32.35 23.79 -9.57
N LEU A 84 31.48 24.32 -10.45
CA LEU A 84 31.11 23.65 -11.69
C LEU A 84 32.22 23.89 -12.74
N GLY A 85 32.93 22.83 -13.11
CA GLY A 85 34.03 22.87 -14.08
C GLY A 85 33.64 22.41 -15.47
N GLU A 86 34.61 22.42 -16.39
CA GLU A 86 34.35 22.07 -17.79
C GLU A 86 34.04 20.59 -18.00
N ASP A 87 34.81 19.68 -17.38
CA ASP A 87 34.70 18.22 -17.57
C ASP A 87 34.28 17.46 -16.29
N CYS A 88 34.34 18.13 -15.15
CA CYS A 88 34.08 17.59 -13.82
C CYS A 88 33.67 18.72 -12.89
N PHE A 89 32.95 18.41 -11.80
CA PHE A 89 32.85 19.37 -10.70
C PHE A 89 34.01 19.14 -9.71
N ARG A 90 34.35 20.18 -8.94
CA ARG A 90 35.36 20.10 -7.88
C ARG A 90 34.73 20.43 -6.54
N LEU A 91 35.00 19.59 -5.54
CA LEU A 91 34.64 19.85 -4.15
C LEU A 91 35.81 20.56 -3.46
N ASP A 92 35.61 21.83 -3.10
CA ASP A 92 36.66 22.65 -2.47
C ASP A 92 36.63 22.54 -0.95
N ARG A 93 35.47 22.23 -0.37
CA ARG A 93 35.27 22.03 1.07
C ARG A 93 34.02 21.22 1.35
N GLY A 94 33.99 20.52 2.48
CA GLY A 94 32.79 19.89 3.04
C GLY A 94 32.57 18.49 2.49
N GLN A 95 31.32 18.14 2.25
CA GLN A 95 30.91 16.80 1.82
C GLN A 95 29.80 16.87 0.77
N VAL A 96 29.86 15.98 -0.21
CA VAL A 96 28.79 15.79 -1.18
C VAL A 96 28.53 14.29 -1.40
N LEU A 97 27.27 13.88 -1.36
CA LEU A 97 26.85 12.60 -1.89
C LEU A 97 26.43 12.80 -3.33
N VAL A 98 26.86 11.92 -4.23
CA VAL A 98 26.50 11.97 -5.64
C VAL A 98 25.90 10.65 -6.08
N ASN A 99 24.79 10.72 -6.80
CA ASN A 99 24.11 9.59 -7.42
C ASN A 99 23.99 9.81 -8.94
N GLY A 100 24.54 8.88 -9.73
CA GLY A 100 24.52 8.94 -11.19
C GLY A 100 25.90 9.23 -11.81
N PRO A 101 26.02 9.19 -13.15
CA PRO A 101 27.29 9.31 -13.89
C PRO A 101 27.86 10.74 -13.95
N GLN A 102 28.25 11.29 -12.80
CA GLN A 102 28.90 12.59 -12.64
C GLN A 102 30.41 12.48 -12.35
N ASN A 103 31.23 12.96 -13.27
CA ASN A 103 32.67 13.02 -13.06
C ASN A 103 33.04 14.07 -11.99
N THR A 104 33.98 13.71 -11.12
CA THR A 104 34.49 14.58 -10.06
C THR A 104 35.99 14.67 -10.12
N CYS A 105 36.52 15.88 -10.04
CA CYS A 105 37.96 16.10 -10.02
C CYS A 105 38.53 15.95 -8.61
N LEU A 106 39.52 15.07 -8.48
CA LEU A 106 40.31 14.82 -7.29
C LEU A 106 41.75 15.28 -7.55
N GLY A 107 42.01 16.58 -7.40
CA GLY A 107 43.29 17.17 -7.77
C GLY A 107 43.55 17.05 -9.27
N THR A 108 44.54 16.22 -9.65
CA THR A 108 44.90 15.96 -11.05
C THR A 108 44.19 14.75 -11.66
N LYS A 109 43.50 13.95 -10.85
CA LYS A 109 42.78 12.73 -11.28
C LYS A 109 41.28 12.98 -11.41
N VAL A 110 40.64 12.16 -12.24
CA VAL A 110 39.18 12.17 -12.43
C VAL A 110 38.59 10.90 -11.83
N LEU A 111 37.59 11.09 -10.98
CA LEU A 111 36.68 10.03 -10.54
C LEU A 111 35.66 9.79 -11.66
N GLY A 112 35.87 8.73 -12.42
CA GLY A 112 34.91 8.18 -13.36
C GLY A 112 33.96 7.22 -12.66
N ILE A 113 32.66 7.32 -12.94
CA ILE A 113 31.63 6.51 -12.28
C ILE A 113 30.65 5.93 -13.29
N ARG A 114 30.21 4.71 -13.02
CA ARG A 114 29.25 3.97 -13.81
C ARG A 114 28.08 3.55 -12.93
N GLY A 115 27.05 4.41 -12.83
CA GLY A 115 25.84 4.09 -12.05
C GLY A 115 26.18 3.83 -10.58
N THR A 116 26.84 4.81 -9.96
CA THR A 116 27.46 4.68 -8.65
C THR A 116 26.89 5.73 -7.73
N THR A 117 26.60 5.35 -6.48
CA THR A 117 26.34 6.30 -5.40
C THR A 117 27.54 6.34 -4.47
N TYR A 118 28.14 7.50 -4.31
CA TYR A 118 29.31 7.69 -3.45
C TYR A 118 29.20 8.99 -2.66
N VAL A 119 29.96 9.04 -1.57
CA VAL A 119 30.16 10.23 -0.75
C VAL A 119 31.60 10.67 -0.87
N LEU A 120 31.80 11.93 -1.24
CA LEU A 120 33.11 12.58 -1.28
C LEU A 120 33.17 13.64 -0.20
N SER A 121 34.24 13.61 0.61
CA SER A 121 34.50 14.59 1.66
C SER A 121 35.91 15.16 1.52
N VAL A 122 36.10 16.45 1.83
CA VAL A 122 37.43 17.08 1.92
C VAL A 122 37.77 17.29 3.39
N LYS A 123 38.91 16.74 3.82
CA LYS A 123 39.46 16.92 5.18
C LYS A 123 40.24 18.23 5.28
N ASP A 124 40.47 18.71 6.51
CA ASP A 124 41.16 19.98 6.77
C ASP A 124 42.58 20.06 6.19
N ASN A 125 43.23 18.91 6.01
CA ASN A 125 44.55 18.79 5.38
C ASN A 125 44.51 18.77 3.84
N GLY A 126 43.33 18.99 3.23
CA GLY A 126 43.11 18.94 1.78
C GLY A 126 43.05 17.53 1.18
N SER A 127 43.10 16.48 2.01
CA SER A 127 42.91 15.10 1.53
C SER A 127 41.44 14.80 1.25
N TYR A 128 41.20 13.99 0.22
CA TYR A 128 39.86 13.55 -0.16
C TYR A 128 39.55 12.21 0.49
N GLU A 129 38.34 12.05 1.01
CA GLU A 129 37.80 10.78 1.48
C GLU A 129 36.61 10.39 0.61
N LEU A 130 36.72 9.24 -0.05
CA LEU A 130 35.74 8.72 -1.01
C LEU A 130 35.17 7.41 -0.47
N ALA A 131 33.87 7.37 -0.24
CA ALA A 131 33.15 6.18 0.21
C ALA A 131 32.09 5.77 -0.82
N VAL A 132 32.11 4.51 -1.26
CA VAL A 132 31.15 4.01 -2.26
C VAL A 132 30.02 3.26 -1.56
N LEU A 133 28.79 3.75 -1.71
CA LEU A 133 27.58 3.16 -1.11
C LEU A 133 26.91 2.12 -2.02
N SER A 134 26.96 2.32 -3.33
CA SER A 134 26.38 1.45 -4.36
C SER A 134 27.16 1.59 -5.66
N GLY A 135 27.30 0.50 -6.43
CA GLY A 135 28.02 0.49 -7.71
C GLY A 135 29.54 0.35 -7.57
N GLU A 136 30.25 0.81 -8.60
CA GLU A 136 31.73 0.78 -8.68
C GLU A 136 32.27 2.14 -9.12
N ALA A 137 33.37 2.58 -8.51
CA ALA A 137 34.01 3.85 -8.85
C ALA A 137 35.45 3.63 -9.31
N THR A 138 35.87 4.39 -10.33
CA THR A 138 37.23 4.33 -10.89
C THR A 138 37.91 5.70 -10.78
N VAL A 139 39.08 5.77 -10.15
CA VAL A 139 39.90 6.99 -10.10
C VAL A 139 41.11 6.81 -11.02
N GLY A 140 41.25 7.68 -12.01
CA GLY A 140 42.32 7.60 -13.01
C GLY A 140 42.59 8.93 -13.71
N ASP A 141 43.42 8.91 -14.75
CA ASP A 141 43.66 10.08 -15.59
C ASP A 141 42.46 10.36 -16.52
N ALA A 142 42.21 11.64 -16.80
CA ALA A 142 41.01 12.12 -17.51
C ALA A 142 40.77 11.47 -18.90
N ALA A 143 41.81 10.93 -19.54
CA ALA A 143 41.75 10.39 -20.89
C ALA A 143 41.20 8.93 -20.99
N GLU A 144 41.10 8.18 -19.89
CA GLU A 144 40.77 6.74 -19.94
C GLU A 144 39.33 6.37 -19.55
N ASN A 145 38.47 7.35 -19.25
CA ASN A 145 37.08 7.10 -18.83
C ASN A 145 36.07 7.50 -19.92
N PRO A 146 35.87 6.69 -20.99
CA PRO A 146 34.84 6.98 -21.99
C PRO A 146 33.45 6.77 -21.36
N VAL A 147 32.78 7.86 -21.02
CA VAL A 147 31.35 7.89 -20.75
C VAL A 147 30.65 7.68 -22.11
N LYS A 148 29.95 6.55 -22.29
CA LYS A 148 29.10 6.37 -23.47
C LYS A 148 27.96 7.37 -23.42
N ASP A 149 27.74 8.01 -24.56
CA ASP A 149 26.91 9.21 -24.81
C ASP A 149 25.38 8.99 -24.72
N SER A 150 24.94 8.10 -23.83
CA SER A 150 23.52 7.86 -23.57
C SER A 150 23.32 7.49 -22.10
N SER A 151 23.70 8.38 -21.18
CA SER A 151 23.26 8.24 -19.80
C SER A 151 21.75 8.51 -19.73
N PRO A 152 20.95 7.58 -19.17
CA PRO A 152 19.53 7.83 -18.97
C PRO A 152 19.35 9.02 -18.02
N ASP A 153 18.23 9.74 -18.18
CA ASP A 153 17.81 10.78 -17.24
C ASP A 153 17.73 10.19 -15.83
N ILE A 154 18.45 10.77 -14.87
CA ILE A 154 18.52 10.28 -13.49
C ILE A 154 17.13 10.23 -12.83
N LEU A 155 16.23 11.11 -13.24
CA LEU A 155 14.86 11.13 -12.75
C LEU A 155 14.01 9.97 -13.30
N SER A 156 14.46 9.32 -14.37
CA SER A 156 13.84 8.08 -14.89
C SER A 156 14.34 6.82 -14.20
N MET A 157 15.41 6.93 -13.39
CA MET A 157 16.01 5.83 -12.66
C MET A 157 15.31 5.54 -11.33
N TYR A 158 14.29 6.32 -10.95
CA TYR A 158 13.52 6.06 -9.74
C TYR A 158 12.79 4.69 -9.81
N PRO A 159 12.80 3.90 -8.72
CA PRO A 159 12.05 2.66 -8.66
C PRO A 159 10.55 2.90 -8.86
N THR A 160 9.91 2.02 -9.62
CA THR A 160 8.47 2.07 -9.91
C THR A 160 7.78 0.82 -9.40
N LEU A 161 6.57 0.97 -8.87
CA LEU A 161 5.74 -0.18 -8.50
C LEU A 161 5.16 -0.88 -9.73
N ASN A 162 5.11 -2.21 -9.69
CA ASN A 162 4.40 -3.01 -10.68
C ASN A 162 2.94 -3.25 -10.28
N PRO A 163 2.04 -3.52 -11.24
CA PRO A 163 0.72 -4.05 -10.93
C PRO A 163 0.82 -5.35 -10.13
N VAL A 164 -0.07 -5.50 -9.14
CA VAL A 164 -0.09 -6.66 -8.24
C VAL A 164 -1.45 -7.31 -8.30
N ILE A 165 -1.44 -8.62 -8.47
CA ILE A 165 -2.62 -9.46 -8.29
C ILE A 165 -2.50 -10.11 -6.91
N GLY A 166 -3.61 -10.12 -6.17
CA GLY A 166 -3.71 -10.82 -4.91
C GLY A 166 -4.87 -11.79 -4.90
N PHE A 167 -4.69 -12.86 -4.14
CA PHE A 167 -5.75 -13.79 -3.77
C PHE A 167 -5.69 -13.98 -2.27
N GLY A 168 -6.84 -14.19 -1.66
CA GLY A 168 -6.88 -14.47 -0.25
C GLY A 168 -8.10 -15.28 0.12
N SER A 169 -8.07 -15.72 1.36
CA SER A 169 -9.11 -16.50 1.98
C SER A 169 -9.25 -16.02 3.41
N SER A 170 -10.46 -15.63 3.79
CA SER A 170 -10.77 -15.29 5.18
C SER A 170 -11.83 -16.23 5.75
N ALA A 171 -11.77 -16.44 7.06
CA ALA A 171 -12.74 -17.21 7.81
C ALA A 171 -13.01 -16.50 9.13
N TRP A 172 -14.26 -16.53 9.59
CA TRP A 172 -14.66 -15.91 10.85
C TRP A 172 -15.83 -16.66 11.49
N GLY A 173 -16.04 -16.44 12.79
CA GLY A 173 -17.17 -16.95 13.55
C GLY A 173 -17.67 -15.92 14.56
N SER A 174 -18.97 -15.95 14.85
CA SER A 174 -19.66 -15.09 15.82
C SER A 174 -20.46 -15.92 16.82
N ASN A 175 -20.67 -15.40 18.02
CA ASN A 175 -21.54 -15.97 19.05
C ASN A 175 -22.95 -15.35 19.12
N ALA A 176 -23.31 -14.43 18.21
CA ALA A 176 -24.66 -13.87 18.14
C ALA A 176 -25.67 -14.99 17.84
N SER A 177 -26.72 -15.09 18.66
CA SER A 177 -27.66 -16.21 18.67
C SER A 177 -28.62 -16.24 17.47
N GLY A 178 -28.69 -17.40 16.81
CA GLY A 178 -29.82 -17.84 15.97
C GLY A 178 -29.81 -17.33 14.53
N GLU A 179 -29.76 -18.27 13.57
CA GLU A 179 -29.79 -18.04 12.12
C GLU A 179 -28.80 -16.99 11.67
N SER A 180 -27.52 -17.38 11.74
CA SER A 180 -26.40 -16.89 10.94
C SER A 180 -26.66 -15.56 10.23
N LEU A 181 -26.03 -14.49 10.72
CA LEU A 181 -25.51 -13.38 9.90
C LEU A 181 -25.62 -13.73 8.41
N GLY A 182 -26.71 -13.25 7.76
CA GLY A 182 -27.36 -13.90 6.61
C GLY A 182 -26.40 -14.66 5.69
N GLU A 183 -26.61 -15.96 5.50
CA GLU A 183 -25.87 -16.80 4.52
C GLU A 183 -24.32 -16.75 4.60
N ALA A 184 -23.75 -16.20 5.68
CA ALA A 184 -22.31 -16.00 5.86
C ALA A 184 -21.77 -16.58 7.18
N ALA A 185 -22.56 -17.37 7.93
CA ALA A 185 -22.01 -18.07 9.09
C ALA A 185 -21.02 -19.15 8.66
N GLY A 186 -19.74 -18.90 8.92
CA GLY A 186 -18.67 -19.90 8.83
C GLY A 186 -18.12 -20.15 7.42
N LEU A 187 -18.56 -19.40 6.40
CA LEU A 187 -18.10 -19.61 5.04
C LEU A 187 -16.78 -18.89 4.80
N ILE A 188 -15.83 -19.66 4.27
CA ILE A 188 -14.57 -19.16 3.74
C ILE A 188 -14.90 -18.14 2.65
N LEU A 189 -14.49 -16.89 2.82
CA LEU A 189 -14.58 -15.88 1.78
C LEU A 189 -13.33 -15.95 0.91
N GLY A 190 -13.51 -16.26 -0.36
CA GLY A 190 -12.44 -16.11 -1.34
C GLY A 190 -12.36 -14.65 -1.78
N ASP A 191 -11.15 -14.08 -1.76
CA ASP A 191 -10.88 -12.74 -2.28
C ASP A 191 -9.92 -12.78 -3.47
N ALA A 192 -10.20 -11.95 -4.47
CA ALA A 192 -9.33 -11.66 -5.59
C ALA A 192 -9.14 -10.15 -5.66
N SER A 193 -7.91 -9.69 -5.86
CA SER A 193 -7.56 -8.28 -5.83
C SER A 193 -6.60 -7.89 -6.93
N PHE A 194 -6.71 -6.64 -7.38
CA PHE A 194 -5.85 -6.05 -8.38
C PHE A 194 -5.46 -4.64 -7.97
N PHE A 195 -4.16 -4.42 -7.78
CA PHE A 195 -3.55 -3.14 -7.48
C PHE A 195 -2.83 -2.61 -8.71
N MET A 196 -3.17 -1.39 -9.11
CA MET A 196 -2.63 -0.74 -10.29
C MET A 196 -2.07 0.64 -9.93
N PRO A 197 -0.74 0.81 -9.96
CA PRO A 197 -0.14 2.14 -9.96
C PRO A 197 -0.56 2.90 -11.22
N LEU A 198 -1.18 4.06 -11.07
CA LEU A 198 -1.65 4.90 -12.17
C LEU A 198 -0.64 5.99 -12.51
N SER A 199 -0.03 6.59 -11.49
CA SER A 199 1.03 7.60 -11.64
C SER A 199 1.98 7.54 -10.46
N GLN A 200 3.28 7.67 -10.73
CA GLN A 200 4.35 7.72 -9.74
C GLN A 200 5.30 8.84 -10.10
N SER A 201 5.76 9.60 -9.10
CA SER A 201 6.68 10.71 -9.32
C SER A 201 7.80 10.68 -8.28
N LEU A 202 9.05 10.74 -8.76
CA LEU A 202 10.27 10.94 -7.97
C LEU A 202 10.42 10.00 -6.77
N GLY A 203 9.85 8.79 -6.90
CA GLY A 203 9.84 7.80 -5.83
C GLY A 203 9.16 8.24 -4.54
N SER A 204 8.39 9.34 -4.50
CA SER A 204 7.80 9.88 -3.26
C SER A 204 6.29 10.09 -3.32
N ASN A 205 5.68 10.05 -4.51
CA ASN A 205 4.24 10.18 -4.68
C ASN A 205 3.68 9.02 -5.51
N LEU A 206 2.46 8.58 -5.17
CA LEU A 206 1.77 7.50 -5.86
C LEU A 206 0.26 7.76 -5.93
N LEU A 207 -0.27 7.80 -7.15
CA LEU A 207 -1.69 7.60 -7.42
C LEU A 207 -1.91 6.14 -7.83
N TYR A 208 -2.87 5.47 -7.21
CA TYR A 208 -3.18 4.07 -7.50
C TYR A 208 -4.68 3.82 -7.57
N SER A 209 -5.04 2.75 -8.28
CA SER A 209 -6.35 2.10 -8.19
C SER A 209 -6.18 0.74 -7.53
N TYR A 210 -7.14 0.35 -6.71
CA TYR A 210 -7.19 -0.98 -6.14
C TYR A 210 -8.62 -1.52 -6.18
N THR A 211 -8.79 -2.66 -6.82
CA THR A 211 -10.08 -3.34 -6.94
C THR A 211 -10.01 -4.70 -6.27
N THR A 212 -11.06 -5.06 -5.54
CA THR A 212 -11.19 -6.36 -4.90
C THR A 212 -12.57 -6.92 -5.19
N ALA A 213 -12.64 -8.21 -5.52
CA ALA A 213 -13.86 -8.97 -5.58
C ALA A 213 -13.79 -10.10 -4.55
N SER A 214 -14.92 -10.41 -3.93
CA SER A 214 -15.00 -11.39 -2.86
C SER A 214 -16.33 -12.13 -2.91
N SER A 215 -16.31 -13.42 -2.60
CA SER A 215 -17.52 -14.26 -2.60
C SER A 215 -17.41 -15.39 -1.57
N ASN A 216 -18.55 -15.81 -1.04
CA ASN A 216 -18.69 -17.01 -0.20
C ASN A 216 -18.88 -18.30 -1.04
N PHE A 217 -18.90 -18.19 -2.38
CA PHE A 217 -19.21 -19.26 -3.34
C PHE A 217 -20.61 -19.89 -3.20
N ASP A 218 -21.51 -19.25 -2.44
CA ASP A 218 -22.84 -19.76 -2.08
C ASP A 218 -23.91 -18.68 -2.24
N GLY A 219 -23.78 -17.85 -3.30
CA GLY A 219 -24.78 -16.84 -3.67
C GLY A 219 -24.48 -15.40 -3.23
N ALA A 220 -23.54 -15.18 -2.29
CA ALA A 220 -23.11 -13.84 -1.90
C ALA A 220 -21.81 -13.45 -2.61
N TRP A 221 -21.79 -12.25 -3.20
CA TRP A 221 -20.59 -11.67 -3.80
C TRP A 221 -20.58 -10.16 -3.65
N GLY A 222 -19.38 -9.59 -3.65
CA GLY A 222 -19.19 -8.15 -3.58
C GLY A 222 -17.94 -7.74 -4.32
N ALA A 223 -17.96 -6.49 -4.80
CA ALA A 223 -16.83 -5.84 -5.43
C ALA A 223 -16.62 -4.46 -4.81
N SER A 224 -15.36 -4.12 -4.63
CA SER A 224 -14.91 -2.86 -4.07
C SER A 224 -13.84 -2.29 -4.95
N THR A 225 -13.93 -1.02 -5.27
CA THR A 225 -12.88 -0.28 -5.98
C THR A 225 -12.49 0.94 -5.18
N GLU A 226 -11.22 1.32 -5.23
CA GLU A 226 -10.74 2.56 -4.63
C GLU A 226 -9.71 3.23 -5.52
N LEU A 227 -9.69 4.56 -5.42
CA LEU A 227 -8.63 5.43 -5.88
C LEU A 227 -7.95 6.02 -4.65
N GLY A 228 -6.64 5.87 -4.58
CA GLY A 228 -5.86 6.39 -3.46
C GLY A 228 -4.66 7.19 -3.93
N TYR A 229 -4.33 8.21 -3.15
CA TYR A 229 -3.14 9.01 -3.32
C TYR A 229 -2.26 8.93 -2.08
N LYS A 230 -0.96 8.68 -2.27
CA LYS A 230 0.03 8.57 -1.19
C LYS A 230 1.21 9.47 -1.47
N TRP A 231 1.78 10.03 -0.41
CA TRP A 231 3.01 10.79 -0.50
C TRP A 231 3.92 10.56 0.70
N PHE A 232 5.22 10.63 0.46
CA PHE A 232 6.29 10.55 1.44
C PHE A 232 6.82 11.95 1.74
N ASN A 233 6.89 12.29 3.03
CA ASN A 233 7.55 13.49 3.50
C ASN A 233 8.93 13.12 4.08
N PRO A 234 10.02 13.55 3.44
CA PRO A 234 11.38 13.22 3.89
C PRO A 234 11.78 13.92 5.20
N ASP A 235 11.26 15.11 5.52
CA ASP A 235 11.67 15.90 6.70
C ASP A 235 11.42 15.16 8.01
N ASN A 236 10.23 14.55 8.10
CA ASN A 236 9.81 13.81 9.28
C ASN A 236 9.68 12.30 9.01
N ARG A 237 10.06 11.85 7.80
CA ARG A 237 9.98 10.46 7.32
C ARG A 237 8.59 9.86 7.51
N SER A 238 7.56 10.69 7.29
CA SER A 238 6.17 10.26 7.39
C SER A 238 5.56 9.99 6.02
N ILE A 239 4.55 9.14 6.02
CA ILE A 239 3.82 8.72 4.83
C ILE A 239 2.37 9.07 5.07
N SER A 240 1.80 9.84 4.17
CA SER A 240 0.40 10.21 4.23
C SER A 240 -0.34 9.61 3.06
N SER A 241 -1.62 9.34 3.26
CA SER A 241 -2.47 8.79 2.23
C SER A 241 -3.91 9.22 2.41
N VAL A 242 -4.60 9.38 1.30
CA VAL A 242 -6.04 9.61 1.21
C VAL A 242 -6.64 8.63 0.22
N LEU A 243 -7.90 8.27 0.42
CA LEU A 243 -8.63 7.39 -0.48
C LEU A 243 -10.07 7.86 -0.69
N MET A 244 -10.59 7.48 -1.86
CA MET A 244 -12.01 7.41 -2.13
C MET A 244 -12.32 6.02 -2.69
N GLY A 245 -13.29 5.35 -2.07
CA GLY A 245 -13.72 4.01 -2.43
C GLY A 245 -15.20 3.93 -2.75
N TYR A 246 -15.57 2.97 -3.57
CA TYR A 246 -16.94 2.52 -3.77
C TYR A 246 -16.98 1.02 -3.48
N ASP A 247 -17.94 0.61 -2.66
CA ASP A 247 -18.21 -0.81 -2.43
C ASP A 247 -19.64 -1.13 -2.85
N GLY A 248 -19.81 -2.27 -3.52
CA GLY A 248 -21.11 -2.81 -3.88
C GLY A 248 -21.13 -4.31 -3.66
N TRP A 249 -22.18 -4.82 -3.03
CA TRP A 249 -22.32 -6.25 -2.76
C TRP A 249 -23.78 -6.65 -2.73
N ASP A 250 -24.01 -7.92 -3.05
CA ASP A 250 -25.34 -8.51 -3.08
C ASP A 250 -25.61 -9.24 -1.76
N SER A 251 -26.76 -8.94 -1.14
CA SER A 251 -27.26 -9.64 0.03
C SER A 251 -28.74 -9.96 -0.18
N ALA A 252 -29.08 -11.25 -0.25
CA ALA A 252 -30.42 -11.83 -0.26
C ALA A 252 -31.58 -10.87 -0.62
N GLY A 253 -31.59 -10.38 -1.87
CA GLY A 253 -32.69 -9.59 -2.43
C GLY A 253 -32.51 -8.06 -2.48
N CYS A 254 -31.38 -7.51 -2.04
CA CYS A 254 -31.05 -6.09 -2.19
C CYS A 254 -29.55 -5.88 -2.47
N PHE A 255 -29.24 -5.10 -3.51
CA PHE A 255 -27.87 -4.69 -3.82
C PHE A 255 -27.47 -3.51 -2.93
N GLN A 256 -26.55 -3.75 -2.02
CA GLN A 256 -26.03 -2.75 -1.10
C GLN A 256 -24.85 -2.02 -1.74
N SER A 257 -24.75 -0.72 -1.50
CA SER A 257 -23.71 0.14 -2.05
C SER A 257 -23.30 1.23 -1.08
N GLN A 258 -22.01 1.56 -1.04
CA GLN A 258 -21.50 2.63 -0.19
C GLN A 258 -20.32 3.35 -0.82
N VAL A 259 -20.16 4.62 -0.45
CA VAL A 259 -18.94 5.40 -0.73
C VAL A 259 -18.13 5.53 0.54
N ALA A 260 -16.84 5.22 0.43
CA ALA A 260 -15.88 5.29 1.51
C ALA A 260 -14.86 6.41 1.30
N LEU A 261 -14.52 7.11 2.37
CA LEU A 261 -13.50 8.16 2.40
C LEU A 261 -12.60 7.97 3.62
N GLY A 262 -11.29 8.03 3.42
CA GLY A 262 -10.35 7.82 4.51
C GLY A 262 -9.01 8.50 4.30
N GLY A 263 -8.30 8.65 5.42
CA GLY A 263 -6.96 9.20 5.48
C GLY A 263 -6.10 8.45 6.49
N LEU A 264 -4.86 8.14 6.10
CA LEU A 264 -3.89 7.41 6.93
C LEU A 264 -2.57 8.16 6.93
N TRP A 265 -2.04 8.35 8.13
CA TRP A 265 -0.71 8.88 8.38
C TRP A 265 0.15 7.82 9.05
N GLN A 266 1.38 7.65 8.60
CA GLN A 266 2.32 6.66 9.11
C GLN A 266 3.68 7.31 9.39
N LYS A 267 4.33 6.96 10.51
CA LYS A 267 5.70 7.37 10.83
C LYS A 267 6.39 6.29 11.66
N GLY A 268 7.59 5.89 11.25
CA GLY A 268 8.33 4.82 11.94
C GLY A 268 7.50 3.55 12.11
N ARG A 269 6.73 3.18 11.08
CA ARG A 269 5.78 2.04 11.03
C ARG A 269 4.56 2.13 11.94
N TRP A 270 4.44 3.17 12.77
CA TRP A 270 3.18 3.49 13.44
C TRP A 270 2.17 4.00 12.42
N GLN A 271 0.94 3.53 12.48
CA GLN A 271 -0.13 3.87 11.56
C GLN A 271 -1.30 4.52 12.31
N PHE A 272 -1.80 5.62 11.80
CA PHE A 272 -2.95 6.35 12.33
C PHE A 272 -3.91 6.65 11.19
N GLY A 273 -5.02 5.93 11.15
CA GLY A 273 -5.99 5.99 10.07
C GLY A 273 -7.38 6.34 10.56
N VAL A 274 -8.15 6.99 9.70
CA VAL A 274 -9.59 7.17 9.87
C VAL A 274 -10.27 6.90 8.54
N ASN A 275 -11.39 6.20 8.55
CA ASN A 275 -12.20 5.93 7.36
C ASN A 275 -13.68 5.92 7.73
N GLY A 276 -14.52 6.39 6.83
CA GLY A 276 -15.97 6.27 6.97
C GLY A 276 -16.64 5.86 5.67
N GLY A 277 -17.73 5.10 5.78
CA GLY A 277 -18.57 4.65 4.69
C GLY A 277 -19.98 5.22 4.81
N ILE A 278 -20.53 5.72 3.71
CA ILE A 278 -21.88 6.26 3.61
C ILE A 278 -22.68 5.39 2.64
N PRO A 279 -23.79 4.76 3.08
CA PRO A 279 -24.70 4.03 2.21
C PRO A 279 -25.27 4.91 1.10
N LEU A 280 -25.39 4.35 -0.11
CA LEU A 280 -25.99 5.03 -1.26
C LEU A 280 -27.30 4.37 -1.73
N ASP A 281 -27.61 3.18 -1.24
CA ASP A 281 -28.83 2.45 -1.54
C ASP A 281 -29.97 2.76 -0.55
N GLN A 282 -31.12 2.13 -0.79
CA GLN A 282 -32.30 2.20 0.07
C GLN A 282 -32.55 0.90 0.84
N CYS A 283 -31.56 0.00 0.93
CA CYS A 283 -31.69 -1.24 1.68
C CYS A 283 -31.74 -0.90 3.18
N VAL A 284 -32.78 -1.37 3.88
CA VAL A 284 -33.06 -1.07 5.29
C VAL A 284 -31.95 -1.56 6.24
N ASN A 285 -31.14 -2.51 5.77
CA ASN A 285 -30.10 -3.20 6.52
C ASN A 285 -28.66 -2.75 6.21
N ASN A 286 -28.46 -1.70 5.38
CA ASN A 286 -27.13 -1.15 5.12
C ASN A 286 -26.75 -0.10 6.18
N LEU A 287 -25.57 -0.26 6.78
CA LEU A 287 -25.08 0.62 7.85
C LEU A 287 -23.97 1.52 7.34
N GLY A 288 -24.07 2.82 7.65
CA GLY A 288 -22.92 3.71 7.60
C GLY A 288 -21.93 3.36 8.71
N TYR A 289 -20.66 3.65 8.50
CA TYR A 289 -19.65 3.42 9.52
C TYR A 289 -18.61 4.53 9.58
N ALA A 290 -18.00 4.69 10.74
CA ALA A 290 -16.78 5.45 10.95
C ALA A 290 -15.83 4.62 11.82
N ILE A 291 -14.60 4.42 11.35
CA ILE A 291 -13.58 3.60 12.01
C ILE A 291 -12.28 4.40 12.13
N GLY A 292 -11.74 4.46 13.34
CA GLY A 292 -10.37 4.86 13.60
C GLY A 292 -9.46 3.63 13.62
N GLN A 293 -8.19 3.78 13.28
CA GLN A 293 -7.20 2.72 13.32
C GLN A 293 -5.88 3.24 13.91
N ILE A 294 -5.33 2.49 14.85
CA ILE A 294 -3.97 2.64 15.37
C ILE A 294 -3.23 1.34 15.09
N GLY A 295 -2.22 1.38 14.22
CA GLY A 295 -1.32 0.27 13.95
C GLY A 295 0.00 0.45 14.69
N ILE A 296 0.35 -0.52 15.52
CA ILE A 296 1.52 -0.52 16.40
C ILE A 296 2.50 -1.59 15.90
N PRO A 297 3.74 -1.23 15.52
CA PRO A 297 4.77 -2.22 15.17
C PRO A 297 5.23 -2.95 16.44
N ILE A 298 5.05 -4.27 16.48
CA ILE A 298 5.39 -5.10 17.65
C ILE A 298 6.80 -5.69 17.51
N ALA A 299 7.14 -6.17 16.32
CA ALA A 299 8.41 -6.83 16.03
C ALA A 299 8.77 -6.69 14.56
N ASP A 300 10.06 -6.50 14.27
CA ASP A 300 10.57 -6.43 12.90
C ASP A 300 10.81 -7.84 12.32
N VAL A 301 10.35 -8.06 11.10
CA VAL A 301 10.53 -9.29 10.32
C VAL A 301 11.11 -8.90 8.97
N GLY A 302 12.44 -8.92 8.88
CA GLY A 302 13.18 -8.41 7.72
C GLY A 302 12.89 -6.92 7.49
N ASN A 303 12.40 -6.57 6.30
CA ASN A 303 12.08 -5.18 5.96
C ASN A 303 10.68 -4.74 6.41
N GLN A 304 9.88 -5.62 7.02
CA GLN A 304 8.51 -5.32 7.47
C GLN A 304 8.40 -5.51 8.98
N SER A 305 7.23 -5.22 9.56
CA SER A 305 6.93 -5.45 10.98
C SER A 305 5.64 -6.23 11.15
N ILE A 306 5.59 -7.05 12.19
CA ILE A 306 4.33 -7.54 12.76
C ILE A 306 3.60 -6.33 13.35
N THR A 307 2.33 -6.15 13.00
CA THR A 307 1.55 -4.98 13.41
C THR A 307 0.34 -5.39 14.23
N LEU A 308 0.20 -4.82 15.42
CA LEU A 308 -1.04 -4.85 16.22
C LEU A 308 -1.93 -3.68 15.77
N SER A 309 -3.14 -3.95 15.33
CA SER A 309 -4.13 -2.94 14.99
C SER A 309 -5.19 -2.83 16.09
N LEU A 310 -5.44 -1.60 16.56
CA LEU A 310 -6.55 -1.24 17.43
C LEU A 310 -7.49 -0.33 16.66
N SER A 311 -8.75 -0.73 16.49
CA SER A 311 -9.68 -0.01 15.63
C SER A 311 -11.04 0.19 16.32
N PRO A 312 -11.25 1.30 17.04
CA PRO A 312 -12.58 1.67 17.51
C PRO A 312 -13.45 2.11 16.32
N TYR A 313 -14.73 1.74 16.34
CA TYR A 313 -15.67 2.12 15.30
C TYR A 313 -17.06 2.43 15.85
N VAL A 314 -17.82 3.17 15.05
CA VAL A 314 -19.24 3.41 15.24
C VAL A 314 -19.95 3.04 13.94
N LEU A 315 -21.01 2.26 14.06
CA LEU A 315 -21.93 1.94 12.98
C LEU A 315 -23.19 2.78 13.18
N HIS A 316 -23.72 3.33 12.10
CA HIS A 316 -24.92 4.17 12.11
C HIS A 316 -25.94 3.61 11.12
N GLY A 317 -27.11 3.24 11.63
CA GLY A 317 -28.26 2.77 10.85
C GLY A 317 -29.49 3.67 11.03
N ILE A 318 -30.63 3.27 10.48
CA ILE A 318 -31.89 4.00 10.61
C ILE A 318 -32.34 3.94 12.08
N GLY A 319 -32.02 4.99 12.84
CA GLY A 319 -32.52 5.24 14.20
C GLY A 319 -31.60 4.84 15.36
N GLU A 320 -30.58 4.01 15.13
CA GLU A 320 -29.67 3.52 16.18
C GLU A 320 -28.18 3.62 15.78
N SER A 321 -27.30 3.73 16.78
CA SER A 321 -25.85 3.75 16.60
C SER A 321 -25.18 2.71 17.48
N PHE A 322 -24.33 1.88 16.88
CA PHE A 322 -23.64 0.79 17.56
C PHE A 322 -22.16 1.10 17.67
N GLY A 323 -21.66 1.22 18.88
CA GLY A 323 -20.23 1.36 19.16
C GLY A 323 -19.55 0.00 19.30
N GLY A 324 -18.34 -0.12 18.78
CA GLY A 324 -17.56 -1.34 18.85
C GLY A 324 -16.05 -1.11 18.77
N GLY A 325 -15.31 -2.19 18.94
CA GLY A 325 -13.86 -2.18 18.84
C GLY A 325 -13.34 -3.45 18.18
N ARG A 326 -12.30 -3.30 17.36
CA ARG A 326 -11.57 -4.40 16.73
C ARG A 326 -10.11 -4.38 17.15
N ILE A 327 -9.60 -5.53 17.54
CA ILE A 327 -8.18 -5.79 17.75
C ILE A 327 -7.72 -6.79 16.68
N GLY A 328 -6.54 -6.59 16.11
CA GLY A 328 -6.01 -7.49 15.08
C GLY A 328 -4.50 -7.54 15.06
N VAL A 329 -3.95 -8.63 14.53
CA VAL A 329 -2.52 -8.85 14.38
C VAL A 329 -2.25 -9.22 12.92
N ASN A 330 -1.36 -8.48 12.28
CA ASN A 330 -0.89 -8.73 10.92
C ASN A 330 0.55 -9.22 10.95
N VAL A 331 0.80 -10.39 10.37
CA VAL A 331 2.10 -11.06 10.30
C VAL A 331 2.51 -11.20 8.84
N PRO A 332 3.49 -10.41 8.36
CA PRO A 332 4.01 -10.56 7.01
C PRO A 332 4.95 -11.78 6.93
N ILE A 333 4.58 -12.79 6.14
CA ILE A 333 5.41 -13.95 5.83
C ILE A 333 6.13 -13.66 4.51
N GLY A 334 7.10 -12.74 4.59
CA GLY A 334 7.83 -12.22 3.43
C GLY A 334 7.07 -11.13 2.67
N ASN A 335 7.35 -10.99 1.37
CA ASN A 335 6.74 -9.95 0.53
C ASN A 335 5.42 -10.36 -0.12
N GLN A 336 5.14 -11.67 -0.19
CA GLN A 336 4.02 -12.23 -0.96
C GLN A 336 2.88 -12.71 -0.07
N VAL A 337 3.17 -13.23 1.12
CA VAL A 337 2.17 -13.82 2.01
C VAL A 337 1.97 -12.93 3.23
N MET A 338 0.72 -12.67 3.58
CA MET A 338 0.35 -12.00 4.82
C MET A 338 -0.73 -12.82 5.53
N LEU A 339 -0.50 -13.06 6.82
CA LEU A 339 -1.44 -13.69 7.73
C LEU A 339 -1.99 -12.62 8.66
N SER A 340 -3.31 -12.55 8.77
CA SER A 340 -4.02 -11.60 9.62
C SER A 340 -4.97 -12.35 10.53
N THR A 341 -5.04 -11.96 11.80
CA THR A 341 -6.06 -12.44 12.74
C THR A 341 -6.70 -11.25 13.44
N TYR A 342 -7.96 -11.36 13.82
CA TYR A 342 -8.66 -10.30 14.52
C TYR A 342 -9.77 -10.83 15.42
N GLY A 343 -10.03 -10.06 16.47
CA GLY A 343 -11.23 -10.15 17.28
C GLY A 343 -11.94 -8.81 17.26
N GLN A 344 -13.26 -8.80 17.22
CA GLN A 344 -14.05 -7.59 17.39
C GLN A 344 -15.20 -7.85 18.35
N TYR A 345 -15.62 -6.78 19.00
CA TYR A 345 -16.77 -6.77 19.88
C TYR A 345 -17.64 -5.54 19.61
N ASP A 346 -18.94 -5.76 19.46
CA ASP A 346 -19.94 -4.70 19.33
C ASP A 346 -21.34 -5.21 19.73
N ASN A 347 -22.27 -4.29 19.97
CA ASN A 347 -23.63 -4.62 20.42
C ASN A 347 -24.51 -5.27 19.32
N LEU A 348 -24.07 -5.23 18.06
CA LEU A 348 -24.80 -5.79 16.92
C LEU A 348 -24.38 -7.25 16.65
N LEU A 349 -23.09 -7.57 16.74
CA LEU A 349 -22.50 -8.86 16.35
C LEU A 349 -21.92 -9.65 17.52
N ASP A 350 -22.03 -9.11 18.72
CA ASP A 350 -21.43 -9.61 19.95
C ASP A 350 -19.93 -9.82 19.74
N THR A 351 -19.41 -11.03 19.93
CA THR A 351 -18.00 -11.35 19.73
C THR A 351 -17.78 -12.03 18.38
N VAL A 352 -16.92 -11.46 17.55
CA VAL A 352 -16.48 -12.06 16.29
C VAL A 352 -14.99 -12.30 16.32
N ILE A 353 -14.56 -13.48 15.89
CA ILE A 353 -13.15 -13.83 15.71
C ILE A 353 -12.96 -14.25 14.27
N GLY A 354 -11.92 -13.73 13.61
CA GLY A 354 -11.62 -14.09 12.24
C GLY A 354 -10.13 -14.08 11.93
N GLY A 355 -9.81 -14.63 10.77
CA GLY A 355 -8.47 -14.65 10.21
C GLY A 355 -8.51 -14.58 8.69
N GLN A 356 -7.42 -14.12 8.10
CA GLN A 356 -7.23 -14.04 6.65
C GLN A 356 -5.81 -14.46 6.31
N ILE A 357 -5.67 -15.28 5.28
CA ILE A 357 -4.42 -15.48 4.56
C ILE A 357 -4.53 -14.81 3.20
N SER A 358 -3.52 -14.03 2.83
CA SER A 358 -3.46 -13.39 1.52
C SER A 358 -2.12 -13.69 0.86
N TYR A 359 -2.17 -13.96 -0.43
CA TYR A 359 -1.04 -14.19 -1.32
C TYR A 359 -1.07 -13.15 -2.44
N ARG A 360 0.07 -12.53 -2.71
CA ARG A 360 0.21 -11.46 -3.69
C ARG A 360 1.41 -11.74 -4.59
N PHE A 361 1.27 -11.46 -5.87
CA PHE A 361 2.36 -11.51 -6.83
C PHE A 361 2.25 -10.36 -7.83
N ALA A 362 3.39 -9.92 -8.32
CA ALA A 362 3.48 -8.83 -9.27
C ALA A 362 3.56 -9.35 -10.71
N THR A 363 3.00 -8.60 -11.65
CA THR A 363 2.89 -9.02 -13.06
C THR A 363 4.22 -9.06 -13.82
N LYS A 364 5.29 -8.44 -13.28
CA LYS A 364 6.62 -8.37 -13.90
C LYS A 364 7.73 -9.01 -13.05
N GLY A 365 7.42 -10.08 -12.32
CA GLY A 365 8.41 -10.86 -11.56
C GLY A 365 8.84 -10.29 -10.20
N GLY A 366 8.58 -9.00 -9.93
CA GLY A 366 8.83 -8.37 -8.63
C GLY A 366 7.86 -7.21 -8.35
N PHE A 367 7.64 -6.88 -7.07
CA PHE A 367 6.73 -5.79 -6.68
C PHE A 367 7.24 -4.39 -7.05
N VAL A 368 8.56 -4.25 -7.12
CA VAL A 368 9.26 -3.02 -7.46
C VAL A 368 10.09 -3.31 -8.72
N ASN A 369 9.91 -2.48 -9.74
CA ASN A 369 10.77 -2.41 -10.91
C ASN A 369 11.80 -1.32 -10.66
N ASP A 370 13.01 -1.74 -10.30
CA ASP A 370 14.14 -0.85 -10.04
C ASP A 370 15.10 -0.87 -11.25
N PRO A 371 15.22 0.24 -12.00
CA PRO A 371 16.13 0.33 -13.15
C PRO A 371 17.61 0.19 -12.77
N ASN A 372 17.97 0.41 -11.51
CA ASN A 372 19.35 0.41 -11.03
C ASN A 372 19.87 -1.00 -10.70
N LEU A 373 18.97 -1.99 -10.61
CA LEU A 373 19.34 -3.38 -10.36
C LEU A 373 19.47 -4.13 -11.69
N GLN A 374 20.54 -4.91 -11.83
CA GLN A 374 20.62 -5.89 -12.91
C GLN A 374 19.43 -6.85 -12.76
N ARG A 375 18.62 -6.98 -13.82
CA ARG A 375 17.45 -7.88 -13.82
C ARG A 375 17.94 -9.28 -13.48
N SER A 376 17.67 -9.75 -12.27
CA SER A 376 17.75 -11.19 -12.01
C SER A 376 16.76 -11.84 -12.98
N THR A 377 17.22 -12.85 -13.70
CA THR A 377 16.42 -13.61 -14.66
C THR A 377 15.06 -13.90 -14.06
N ALA A 378 14.01 -13.49 -14.76
CA ALA A 378 12.64 -13.59 -14.30
C ALA A 378 12.32 -15.03 -13.91
N SER A 379 12.33 -15.33 -12.61
CA SER A 379 11.64 -16.51 -12.11
C SER A 379 10.16 -16.21 -12.25
N SER A 380 9.59 -16.66 -13.37
CA SER A 380 8.15 -16.89 -13.49
C SER A 380 7.68 -17.60 -12.22
N PRO A 381 6.63 -17.11 -11.54
CA PRO A 381 6.01 -17.88 -10.47
C PRO A 381 5.23 -19.00 -11.13
N MET A 382 5.91 -20.11 -11.46
CA MET A 382 5.17 -21.37 -11.56
C MET A 382 4.83 -21.77 -10.11
N PRO A 383 3.53 -21.85 -9.77
CA PRO A 383 3.15 -22.37 -8.47
C PRO A 383 3.56 -23.85 -8.46
N TRP A 384 4.45 -24.19 -7.53
CA TRP A 384 4.78 -25.55 -7.14
C TRP A 384 5.62 -26.35 -8.15
N GLN A 385 6.92 -26.04 -8.23
CA GLN A 385 7.87 -27.14 -8.32
C GLN A 385 8.00 -27.73 -6.93
N ALA A 386 7.31 -28.86 -6.73
CA ALA A 386 7.48 -29.70 -5.56
C ALA A 386 8.98 -29.97 -5.37
N LYS A 387 9.54 -29.49 -4.25
CA LYS A 387 10.66 -30.19 -3.63
C LYS A 387 10.19 -31.63 -3.48
N GLU A 388 10.93 -32.56 -4.07
CA GLU A 388 10.63 -33.99 -4.08
C GLU A 388 10.19 -34.45 -2.68
N PHE A 389 8.87 -34.61 -2.51
CA PHE A 389 8.36 -35.47 -1.46
C PHE A 389 8.67 -36.89 -1.92
N ASN A 390 9.56 -37.54 -1.17
CA ASN A 390 9.87 -38.95 -1.34
C ASN A 390 8.66 -39.79 -0.91
N THR A 391 7.64 -39.84 -1.76
CA THR A 391 6.57 -40.82 -1.68
C THR A 391 6.67 -41.70 -2.91
N SER A 392 7.01 -42.96 -2.65
CA SER A 392 7.12 -44.04 -3.62
C SER A 392 5.75 -44.33 -4.25
N SER A 393 5.34 -43.54 -5.25
CA SER A 393 4.45 -43.91 -6.38
C SER A 393 4.13 -42.66 -7.21
N PRO A 394 4.48 -42.60 -8.51
CA PRO A 394 4.18 -41.43 -9.33
C PRO A 394 2.74 -41.48 -9.87
N VAL A 395 1.96 -40.43 -9.60
CA VAL A 395 0.79 -40.09 -10.42
C VAL A 395 1.30 -39.25 -11.59
N GLN A 396 1.30 -39.81 -12.80
CA GLN A 396 1.62 -39.08 -14.02
C GLN A 396 0.37 -38.38 -14.55
N ILE A 397 0.37 -37.04 -14.52
CA ILE A 397 -0.52 -36.24 -15.38
C ILE A 397 0.26 -35.94 -16.66
N ALA A 398 -0.23 -36.48 -17.77
CA ALA A 398 0.38 -36.35 -19.08
C ALA A 398 0.06 -35.00 -19.72
N MET A 399 1.09 -34.18 -19.94
CA MET A 399 1.12 -33.25 -21.07
C MET A 399 2.47 -33.40 -21.78
N GLY A 400 2.42 -33.96 -23.00
CA GLY A 400 3.60 -34.31 -23.77
C GLY A 400 4.13 -33.16 -24.62
N HIS A 401 5.44 -32.92 -24.56
CA HIS A 401 6.32 -33.07 -25.72
C HIS A 401 7.78 -33.05 -25.24
N ARG A 402 8.50 -34.15 -25.48
CA ARG A 402 9.95 -34.25 -25.29
C ARG A 402 10.65 -33.47 -26.40
N ARG A 403 11.56 -32.57 -26.01
CA ARG A 403 12.82 -32.37 -26.73
C ARG A 403 13.95 -32.58 -25.73
N ASP A 404 14.78 -33.56 -26.06
CA ASP A 404 15.98 -33.92 -25.32
C ASP A 404 17.01 -32.79 -25.43
N SER A 405 17.42 -32.26 -24.29
CA SER A 405 18.76 -31.71 -24.09
C SER A 405 19.14 -31.99 -22.64
N SER A 406 20.13 -32.87 -22.44
CA SER A 406 20.71 -33.19 -21.14
C SER A 406 21.03 -31.91 -20.34
N PRO A 407 20.79 -31.88 -19.03
CA PRO A 407 21.29 -30.81 -18.18
C PRO A 407 22.81 -30.94 -18.08
N SER A 408 23.54 -29.93 -18.55
CA SER A 408 24.92 -29.73 -18.13
C SER A 408 24.90 -29.48 -16.62
N GLN A 409 25.60 -30.37 -15.93
CA GLN A 409 26.12 -30.27 -14.57
C GLN A 409 26.12 -28.84 -14.03
N ALA A 410 25.43 -28.63 -12.91
CA ALA A 410 25.45 -27.40 -12.16
C ALA A 410 26.89 -27.08 -11.73
N ASP A 411 27.39 -25.92 -12.17
CA ASP A 411 28.59 -25.34 -11.60
C ASP A 411 28.28 -24.95 -10.13
N PRO A 412 29.09 -25.41 -9.17
CA PRO A 412 28.96 -24.97 -7.80
C PRO A 412 29.30 -23.48 -7.70
N ALA A 413 28.48 -22.77 -6.92
CA ALA A 413 28.67 -21.41 -6.41
C ALA A 413 30.07 -20.83 -6.67
N GLU A 414 30.13 -19.83 -7.55
CA GLU A 414 31.30 -18.98 -7.71
C GLU A 414 31.53 -18.25 -6.39
N LYS A 415 32.37 -18.86 -5.56
CA LYS A 415 32.98 -18.24 -4.39
C LYS A 415 33.73 -17.02 -4.90
N VAL A 416 33.29 -15.84 -4.46
CA VAL A 416 34.09 -14.62 -4.55
C VAL A 416 35.44 -14.91 -3.92
N GLN A 417 36.45 -15.09 -4.78
CA GLN A 417 37.84 -15.20 -4.34
C GLN A 417 38.23 -13.84 -3.77
N ILE A 418 38.54 -13.82 -2.48
CA ILE A 418 39.19 -12.70 -1.82
C ILE A 418 40.64 -12.69 -2.34
N PRO A 419 41.09 -11.66 -3.08
CA PRO A 419 42.49 -11.55 -3.43
C PRO A 419 43.30 -11.31 -2.15
N GLU A 420 44.30 -12.14 -1.96
CA GLU A 420 45.31 -11.98 -0.92
C GLU A 420 46.03 -10.65 -1.13
N ILE A 421 45.96 -9.76 -0.13
CA ILE A 421 46.50 -8.41 -0.19
C ILE A 421 48.03 -8.51 -0.22
N THR A 422 48.61 -8.36 -1.40
CA THR A 422 50.04 -8.09 -1.55
C THR A 422 50.24 -6.60 -1.76
N ASN A 423 51.04 -5.99 -0.88
CA ASN A 423 51.43 -4.59 -0.90
C ASN A 423 51.78 -4.08 -2.31
N LEU A 424 51.00 -3.12 -2.81
CA LEU A 424 51.36 -2.29 -3.98
C LEU A 424 51.41 -0.82 -3.54
N ILE A 425 52.42 -0.50 -2.74
CA ILE A 425 52.96 0.86 -2.68
C ILE A 425 54.02 0.93 -3.77
N GLY A 426 53.67 1.49 -4.93
CA GLY A 426 54.64 1.71 -6.01
C GLY A 426 54.09 1.55 -7.42
N ASN A 427 53.01 2.23 -7.79
CA ASN A 427 52.76 2.52 -9.20
C ASN A 427 51.97 3.82 -9.36
N THR A 428 52.62 4.85 -9.90
CA THR A 428 52.10 6.22 -10.06
C THR A 428 51.04 6.38 -11.16
N ASN A 429 50.73 5.30 -11.90
CA ASN A 429 49.79 5.30 -13.03
C ASN A 429 48.62 4.29 -12.87
N ALA A 430 48.36 3.78 -11.67
CA ALA A 430 47.32 2.77 -11.47
C ALA A 430 45.93 3.40 -11.36
N VAL A 431 45.01 3.00 -12.25
CA VAL A 431 43.57 3.24 -12.08
C VAL A 431 43.12 2.51 -10.81
N VAL A 432 42.57 3.25 -9.85
CA VAL A 432 42.08 2.69 -8.58
C VAL A 432 40.60 2.36 -8.75
N GLN A 433 40.23 1.11 -8.51
CA GLN A 433 38.84 0.65 -8.47
C GLN A 433 38.35 0.50 -7.04
N LEU A 434 37.18 1.06 -6.76
CA LEU A 434 36.47 0.97 -5.49
C LEU A 434 35.12 0.30 -5.69
N LYS A 435 34.82 -0.67 -4.83
CA LYS A 435 33.54 -1.39 -4.85
C LYS A 435 32.60 -0.86 -3.77
N ALA A 436 31.30 -1.13 -3.92
CA ALA A 436 30.30 -0.82 -2.90
C ALA A 436 30.68 -1.39 -1.53
N GLY A 437 30.69 -0.53 -0.51
CA GLY A 437 31.16 -0.87 0.83
C GLY A 437 32.59 -0.43 1.14
N GLU A 438 33.38 0.01 0.15
CA GLU A 438 34.76 0.45 0.35
C GLU A 438 34.89 1.96 0.52
N GLU A 439 35.91 2.37 1.27
CA GLU A 439 36.32 3.76 1.49
C GLU A 439 37.83 3.89 1.18
N ALA A 440 38.20 4.96 0.47
CA ALA A 440 39.58 5.32 0.22
C ALA A 440 39.87 6.78 0.58
N THR A 441 41.11 7.01 1.00
CA THR A 441 41.65 8.36 1.18
C THR A 441 42.65 8.68 0.07
N PHE A 442 42.55 9.87 -0.51
CA PHE A 442 43.44 10.37 -1.55
C PHE A 442 44.16 11.64 -1.10
N SER A 443 45.38 11.84 -1.60
CA SER A 443 46.13 13.08 -1.41
C SER A 443 45.45 14.25 -2.15
N PRO A 444 45.84 15.51 -1.87
CA PRO A 444 45.34 16.67 -2.62
C PRO A 444 45.57 16.58 -4.14
N ASP A 445 46.61 15.85 -4.56
CA ASP A 445 46.94 15.63 -5.98
C ASP A 445 46.16 14.47 -6.63
N GLY A 446 45.40 13.70 -5.83
CA GLY A 446 44.60 12.56 -6.28
C GLY A 446 45.29 11.19 -6.15
N MET A 447 46.41 11.08 -5.42
CA MET A 447 47.09 9.80 -5.22
C MET A 447 46.47 9.01 -4.06
N LEU A 448 46.28 7.70 -4.24
CA LEU A 448 45.74 6.82 -3.20
C LEU A 448 46.66 6.75 -1.97
N LEU A 449 46.13 7.06 -0.80
CA LEU A 449 46.82 6.96 0.49
C LEU A 449 46.40 5.71 1.26
N SER A 450 45.11 5.36 1.23
CA SER A 450 44.60 4.13 1.86
C SER A 450 43.28 3.69 1.21
N GLN A 451 43.00 2.39 1.24
CA GLN A 451 41.73 1.77 0.84
C GLN A 451 41.37 0.70 1.88
N LYS A 452 40.10 0.67 2.30
CA LYS A 452 39.61 -0.30 3.29
C LYS A 452 38.11 -0.54 3.09
N MET A 453 37.62 -1.65 3.63
CA MET A 453 36.19 -1.88 3.78
C MET A 453 35.64 -0.96 4.89
N MET A 454 34.47 -0.36 4.68
CA MET A 454 33.77 0.42 5.70
C MET A 454 33.29 -0.49 6.84
N SER A 455 33.16 0.08 8.04
CA SER A 455 32.43 -0.57 9.11
C SER A 455 30.91 -0.34 8.95
N LYS A 456 30.11 -1.18 9.61
CA LYS A 456 28.65 -1.01 9.70
C LYS A 456 28.26 0.38 10.20
N ASP A 457 28.95 0.87 11.22
CA ASP A 457 28.67 2.18 11.83
C ASP A 457 29.02 3.31 10.89
N ARG A 458 30.16 3.22 10.19
CA ARG A 458 30.58 4.23 9.20
C ARG A 458 29.59 4.31 8.03
N PHE A 459 29.19 3.17 7.48
CA PHE A 459 28.21 3.13 6.39
C PHE A 459 26.85 3.72 6.81
N SER A 460 26.40 3.37 8.03
CA SER A 460 25.14 3.88 8.59
C SER A 460 25.20 5.39 8.82
N GLN A 461 26.31 5.88 9.35
CA GLN A 461 26.54 7.30 9.61
C GLN A 461 26.48 8.11 8.31
N LEU A 462 27.15 7.65 7.25
CA LEU A 462 27.13 8.32 5.96
C LEU A 462 25.71 8.45 5.39
N ILE A 463 24.89 7.39 5.47
CA ILE A 463 23.48 7.46 5.05
C ILE A 463 22.72 8.51 5.86
N ILE A 464 22.88 8.51 7.19
CA ILE A 464 22.15 9.42 8.08
C ILE A 464 22.55 10.87 7.81
N GLU A 465 23.84 11.16 7.73
CA GLU A 465 24.36 12.52 7.54
C GLU A 465 23.98 13.10 6.17
N THR A 466 24.06 12.29 5.12
CA THR A 466 23.87 12.76 3.74
C THR A 466 22.43 12.70 3.26
N MET A 467 21.64 11.70 3.68
CA MET A 467 20.31 11.43 3.10
C MET A 467 19.14 11.78 4.03
N SER A 468 19.37 11.96 5.35
CA SER A 468 18.26 12.29 6.26
C SER A 468 17.66 13.66 5.96
N GLY A 469 16.35 13.74 5.73
CA GLY A 469 15.63 14.96 5.37
C GLY A 469 15.67 15.31 3.88
N GLN A 470 16.49 14.62 3.09
CA GLN A 470 16.55 14.77 1.64
C GLN A 470 15.49 13.92 0.94
N ASN A 471 15.21 14.23 -0.33
CA ASN A 471 14.36 13.35 -1.13
C ASN A 471 15.01 11.95 -1.27
N LEU A 472 14.20 10.95 -1.60
CA LEU A 472 14.72 9.62 -1.90
C LEU A 472 15.61 9.68 -3.15
N LEU A 473 16.68 8.88 -3.15
CA LEU A 473 17.52 8.70 -4.31
C LEU A 473 16.95 7.59 -5.21
N PRO A 474 17.17 7.67 -6.53
CA PRO A 474 16.95 6.56 -7.44
C PRO A 474 17.57 5.24 -6.94
N GLU A 475 18.82 5.29 -6.45
CA GLU A 475 19.54 4.11 -5.97
C GLU A 475 19.30 3.77 -4.48
N SER A 476 18.39 4.45 -3.76
CA SER A 476 18.16 4.17 -2.33
C SER A 476 17.86 2.69 -2.05
N HIS A 477 17.11 2.03 -2.94
CA HIS A 477 16.82 0.62 -2.83
C HIS A 477 18.05 -0.27 -3.08
N ALA A 478 18.92 0.09 -4.03
CA ALA A 478 20.19 -0.59 -4.26
C ALA A 478 21.14 -0.46 -3.07
N ILE A 479 21.27 0.74 -2.48
CA ILE A 479 22.06 0.98 -1.26
C ILE A 479 21.56 0.10 -0.11
N ASN A 480 20.24 -0.04 0.05
CA ASN A 480 19.65 -0.92 1.06
C ASN A 480 20.05 -2.39 0.84
N LEU A 481 20.08 -2.86 -0.40
CA LEU A 481 20.49 -4.24 -0.72
C LEU A 481 21.99 -4.47 -0.47
N VAL A 482 22.84 -3.50 -0.82
CA VAL A 482 24.28 -3.54 -0.50
C VAL A 482 24.49 -3.63 1.01
N TYR A 483 23.80 -2.80 1.78
CA TYR A 483 23.87 -2.84 3.24
C TYR A 483 23.46 -4.22 3.78
N GLN A 484 22.37 -4.79 3.26
CA GLN A 484 21.89 -6.12 3.65
C GLN A 484 22.90 -7.22 3.37
N GLN A 485 23.57 -7.16 2.22
CA GLN A 485 24.58 -8.12 1.83
C GLN A 485 25.84 -8.04 2.72
N LEU A 486 26.24 -6.84 3.11
CA LEU A 486 27.47 -6.62 3.89
C LEU A 486 27.27 -6.80 5.40
N TYR A 487 26.15 -6.33 5.95
CA TYR A 487 25.95 -6.18 7.40
C TYR A 487 24.64 -6.77 7.94
N GLY A 488 23.83 -7.39 7.08
CA GLY A 488 22.50 -7.90 7.43
C GLY A 488 21.43 -6.80 7.47
N VAL A 489 20.27 -7.11 8.07
CA VAL A 489 19.09 -6.24 8.01
C VAL A 489 19.37 -4.86 8.66
N PRO A 490 19.16 -3.74 7.93
CA PRO A 490 19.28 -2.41 8.50
C PRO A 490 18.20 -2.15 9.56
N ASN A 491 18.51 -1.25 10.49
CA ASN A 491 17.52 -0.82 11.48
C ASN A 491 16.40 0.01 10.84
N SER A 492 15.30 0.21 11.57
CA SER A 492 14.14 0.98 11.09
C SER A 492 14.48 2.41 10.68
N THR A 493 15.43 3.08 11.36
CA THR A 493 15.90 4.41 10.98
C THR A 493 16.47 4.43 9.57
N LEU A 494 17.39 3.51 9.24
CA LEU A 494 17.97 3.42 7.90
C LEU A 494 16.92 3.03 6.86
N LEU A 495 16.04 2.08 7.17
CA LEU A 495 14.95 1.67 6.28
C LEU A 495 14.00 2.84 5.94
N SER A 496 13.76 3.74 6.90
CA SER A 496 12.95 4.95 6.68
C SER A 496 13.66 6.02 5.83
N ILE A 497 14.99 6.14 5.95
CA ILE A 497 15.79 7.11 5.16
C ILE A 497 15.97 6.59 3.72
N LEU A 498 16.22 5.30 3.55
CA LEU A 498 16.37 4.66 2.24
C LEU A 498 15.02 4.42 1.52
N GLY A 499 13.90 4.81 2.13
CA GLY A 499 12.58 4.69 1.51
C GLY A 499 12.03 3.27 1.41
N SER A 500 12.64 2.28 2.07
CA SER A 500 12.15 0.90 2.12
C SER A 500 10.75 0.84 2.75
N ASP A 501 10.54 1.57 3.85
CA ASP A 501 9.23 1.68 4.51
C ASP A 501 8.20 2.35 3.57
N TRP A 502 8.63 3.33 2.77
CA TRP A 502 7.78 3.96 1.76
C TRP A 502 7.42 2.97 0.65
N LEU A 503 8.36 2.23 0.07
CA LEU A 503 8.07 1.26 -0.99
C LEU A 503 7.06 0.19 -0.54
N ILE A 504 7.15 -0.25 0.71
CA ILE A 504 6.21 -1.19 1.32
C ILE A 504 4.84 -0.55 1.53
N ALA A 505 4.79 0.65 2.12
CA ALA A 505 3.54 1.35 2.35
C ALA A 505 2.84 1.73 1.03
N ALA A 506 3.59 2.18 0.03
CA ALA A 506 3.11 2.60 -1.27
C ALA A 506 2.38 1.45 -1.99
N ARG A 507 2.98 0.25 -1.99
CA ARG A 507 2.38 -0.96 -2.61
C ARG A 507 1.29 -1.64 -1.78
N THR A 508 1.07 -1.23 -0.53
CA THR A 508 0.07 -1.87 0.34
C THR A 508 -1.23 -1.09 0.28
N PRO A 509 -2.35 -1.65 -0.19
CA PRO A 509 -3.61 -0.90 -0.29
C PRO A 509 -4.06 -0.40 1.09
N TYR A 510 -4.98 0.57 1.10
CA TYR A 510 -5.42 1.14 2.36
C TYR A 510 -6.16 0.08 3.23
N PRO A 511 -5.83 -0.05 4.52
CA PRO A 511 -6.52 -0.96 5.42
C PRO A 511 -7.92 -0.39 5.75
N ARG A 512 -8.94 -0.90 5.05
CA ARG A 512 -10.35 -0.54 5.31
C ARG A 512 -11.25 -1.76 5.30
N LEU A 513 -12.41 -1.61 5.94
CA LEU A 513 -13.55 -2.49 5.72
C LEU A 513 -14.01 -2.33 4.27
N ARG A 514 -14.37 -3.46 3.65
CA ARG A 514 -14.81 -3.58 2.24
C ARG A 514 -16.13 -4.33 2.23
N GLY A 515 -16.92 -4.14 1.17
CA GLY A 515 -18.33 -4.57 1.09
C GLY A 515 -18.62 -6.00 1.57
N ALA A 516 -17.84 -7.01 1.20
CA ALA A 516 -18.10 -8.39 1.65
C ALA A 516 -17.72 -8.67 3.12
N ASN A 517 -17.01 -7.75 3.77
CA ASN A 517 -16.77 -7.75 5.21
C ASN A 517 -17.69 -6.76 5.93
N ASN A 518 -18.66 -6.18 5.22
CA ASN A 518 -19.53 -5.14 5.76
C ASN A 518 -20.67 -5.78 6.55
N LEU A 519 -21.04 -5.11 7.62
CA LEU A 519 -21.89 -5.66 8.67
C LEU A 519 -23.35 -5.42 8.28
N VAL A 520 -23.96 -6.42 7.65
CA VAL A 520 -25.42 -6.42 7.45
C VAL A 520 -26.07 -6.62 8.81
N VAL A 521 -27.05 -5.78 9.15
CA VAL A 521 -27.84 -5.97 10.37
C VAL A 521 -28.52 -7.35 10.29
N PRO A 522 -28.27 -8.26 11.25
CA PRO A 522 -28.95 -9.54 11.29
C PRO A 522 -30.48 -9.35 11.29
N ASN A 523 -31.21 -10.19 10.54
CA ASN A 523 -32.67 -10.05 10.39
C ASN A 523 -33.41 -10.08 11.74
N ASN A 524 -32.87 -10.80 12.73
CA ASN A 524 -33.41 -10.86 14.09
C ASN A 524 -33.22 -9.56 14.89
N LYS A 525 -32.34 -8.66 14.44
CA LYS A 525 -32.03 -7.35 15.04
C LYS A 525 -32.55 -6.16 14.21
N LEU A 526 -33.08 -6.39 13.02
CA LEU A 526 -33.86 -5.36 12.33
C LEU A 526 -35.07 -5.00 13.20
N PRO A 527 -35.51 -3.72 13.21
CA PRO A 527 -36.80 -3.37 13.78
C PRO A 527 -37.81 -4.30 13.12
N LYS A 528 -38.35 -5.23 13.90
CA LYS A 528 -39.53 -5.94 13.44
C LYS A 528 -40.53 -4.83 13.20
N GLU A 529 -41.17 -4.80 12.03
CA GLU A 529 -42.49 -4.18 11.99
C GLU A 529 -43.18 -4.70 13.24
N GLU A 530 -43.62 -3.79 14.11
CA GLU A 530 -44.61 -4.15 15.09
C GLU A 530 -45.66 -4.86 14.23
N LYS A 531 -45.65 -6.20 14.26
CA LYS A 531 -46.90 -6.90 14.35
C LYS A 531 -47.52 -6.13 15.48
N GLU A 532 -48.48 -5.26 15.16
CA GLU A 532 -49.52 -4.94 16.09
C GLU A 532 -49.71 -6.25 16.82
N GLU A 533 -49.28 -6.32 18.09
CA GLU A 533 -49.89 -7.28 18.97
C GLU A 533 -51.35 -6.98 18.69
N GLU A 534 -52.01 -7.88 17.94
CA GLU A 534 -53.43 -8.01 17.99
C GLU A 534 -53.64 -8.18 19.48
N THR A 535 -53.83 -7.04 20.14
CA THR A 535 -54.43 -6.93 21.45
C THR A 535 -55.65 -7.78 21.21
N GLU A 536 -55.68 -9.01 21.76
CA GLU A 536 -56.75 -9.95 21.53
C GLU A 536 -58.03 -9.15 21.74
N THR A 537 -58.65 -8.69 20.64
CA THR A 537 -59.74 -7.74 20.75
C THR A 537 -60.87 -8.63 21.18
N ALA A 538 -61.13 -8.65 22.48
CA ALA A 538 -62.19 -9.45 23.07
C ALA A 538 -63.47 -9.12 22.30
N LYS A 539 -63.92 -10.04 21.45
CA LYS A 539 -65.07 -9.82 20.59
C LYS A 539 -66.30 -9.90 21.48
N THR A 540 -67.05 -8.80 21.55
CA THR A 540 -68.27 -8.74 22.35
C THR A 540 -69.46 -9.15 21.47
N TYR A 541 -70.27 -10.08 21.96
CA TYR A 541 -71.46 -10.58 21.28
C TYR A 541 -72.70 -10.41 22.16
N VAL A 542 -73.85 -10.30 21.49
CA VAL A 542 -75.19 -10.43 22.08
C VAL A 542 -75.94 -11.56 21.37
N CYS A 543 -77.02 -12.04 21.97
CA CYS A 543 -77.85 -13.08 21.36
C CYS A 543 -79.19 -12.47 20.91
N SER A 544 -79.49 -12.50 19.62
CA SER A 544 -80.70 -11.89 19.03
C SER A 544 -81.57 -12.90 18.28
N THR A 545 -82.87 -12.60 18.14
CA THR A 545 -83.82 -13.41 17.36
C THR A 545 -83.81 -13.00 15.88
N SER A 546 -84.08 -13.94 14.97
CA SER A 546 -84.14 -13.67 13.53
C SER A 546 -85.56 -13.25 13.12
N GLY A 547 -85.82 -11.93 13.05
CA GLY A 547 -87.12 -11.40 12.61
C GLY A 547 -87.21 -9.86 12.70
N ASN A 548 -88.27 -9.28 12.10
CA ASN A 548 -88.48 -7.82 11.93
C ASN A 548 -88.59 -6.97 13.23
N SER A 549 -88.40 -7.58 14.40
CA SER A 549 -88.32 -6.89 15.69
C SER A 549 -87.24 -7.58 16.54
N PHE A 550 -85.97 -7.26 16.29
CA PHE A 550 -84.82 -7.83 17.00
C PHE A 550 -85.04 -7.75 18.52
N GLN A 551 -85.26 -8.89 19.17
CA GLN A 551 -85.27 -9.01 20.62
C GLN A 551 -83.98 -9.69 21.06
N TYR A 552 -83.31 -9.07 22.03
CA TYR A 552 -82.05 -9.56 22.59
C TYR A 552 -82.28 -10.31 23.90
N PHE A 553 -81.43 -11.31 24.15
CA PHE A 553 -81.42 -12.04 25.40
C PHE A 553 -81.02 -11.15 26.59
N GLN A 554 -81.76 -11.28 27.70
CA GLN A 554 -81.43 -10.69 28.99
C GLN A 554 -81.44 -11.78 30.07
N SER A 555 -80.42 -11.80 30.92
CA SER A 555 -80.36 -12.70 32.08
C SER A 555 -81.48 -12.40 33.08
N GLY A 556 -82.44 -13.33 33.20
CA GLY A 556 -83.59 -13.24 34.11
C GLY A 556 -84.84 -13.87 33.48
N ASN A 557 -85.89 -14.10 34.26
CA ASN A 557 -87.13 -14.74 33.78
C ASN A 557 -88.02 -13.73 33.01
N VAL A 558 -87.46 -13.07 32.00
CA VAL A 558 -88.04 -11.92 31.30
C VAL A 558 -88.00 -12.15 29.80
N SER A 559 -89.11 -11.84 29.12
CA SER A 559 -89.21 -11.71 27.66
C SER A 559 -88.13 -10.73 27.14
N GLY A 560 -87.42 -11.07 26.07
CA GLY A 560 -86.22 -10.36 25.60
C GLY A 560 -86.39 -8.83 25.42
N VAL A 561 -85.27 -8.09 25.46
CA VAL A 561 -85.26 -6.62 25.34
C VAL A 561 -85.17 -6.17 23.89
N SER A 562 -85.79 -5.05 23.54
CA SER A 562 -85.76 -4.49 22.17
C SER A 562 -84.54 -3.61 21.89
N ASN A 563 -83.78 -3.22 22.91
CA ASN A 563 -82.60 -2.39 22.78
C ASN A 563 -81.32 -3.17 23.11
N ILE A 564 -80.32 -3.06 22.25
CA ILE A 564 -79.04 -3.75 22.36
C ILE A 564 -78.22 -3.32 23.58
N THR A 565 -78.47 -2.12 24.11
CA THR A 565 -77.79 -1.59 25.30
C THR A 565 -78.14 -2.37 26.56
N ASP A 566 -79.33 -2.95 26.61
CA ASP A 566 -79.88 -3.64 27.78
C ASP A 566 -79.70 -5.17 27.65
N ALA A 567 -79.13 -5.62 26.53
CA ALA A 567 -78.83 -7.02 26.25
C ALA A 567 -77.67 -7.54 27.11
N THR A 568 -77.72 -8.82 27.47
CA THR A 568 -76.58 -9.46 28.14
C THR A 568 -75.45 -9.69 27.13
N LYS A 569 -74.29 -9.10 27.40
CA LYS A 569 -73.10 -9.15 26.55
C LYS A 569 -72.17 -10.30 26.97
N PHE A 570 -71.54 -10.93 26.00
CA PHE A 570 -70.58 -12.02 26.21
C PHE A 570 -69.30 -11.70 25.46
N GLN A 571 -68.14 -11.93 26.07
CA GLN A 571 -66.84 -11.72 25.44
C GLN A 571 -66.18 -13.06 25.13
N THR A 572 -65.58 -13.15 23.95
CA THR A 572 -64.69 -14.26 23.58
C THR A 572 -63.29 -13.72 23.29
N THR A 573 -62.28 -14.38 23.83
CA THR A 573 -60.86 -14.02 23.63
C THR A 573 -60.21 -14.83 22.51
N GLU A 574 -60.83 -15.93 22.07
CA GLU A 574 -60.31 -16.76 20.98
C GLU A 574 -60.78 -16.25 19.61
N SER A 575 -59.83 -15.95 18.72
CA SER A 575 -60.06 -15.38 17.38
C SER A 575 -60.97 -16.20 16.46
N ASN A 576 -61.12 -17.50 16.75
CA ASN A 576 -61.88 -18.48 15.95
C ASN A 576 -63.21 -18.96 16.57
N THR A 577 -63.66 -18.39 17.68
CA THR A 577 -64.95 -18.78 18.29
C THR A 577 -66.04 -17.72 18.05
N THR A 578 -67.09 -18.10 17.32
CA THR A 578 -68.36 -17.35 17.32
C THR A 578 -69.04 -17.57 18.67
N GLY A 579 -69.46 -16.51 19.36
CA GLY A 579 -70.12 -16.63 20.68
C GLY A 579 -71.29 -17.63 20.67
N SER A 580 -71.51 -18.38 21.76
CA SER A 580 -72.60 -19.37 21.82
C SER A 580 -73.86 -18.80 22.47
N CYS A 581 -75.00 -18.98 21.79
CA CYS A 581 -76.33 -18.62 22.26
C CYS A 581 -77.19 -19.84 22.65
N SER A 582 -76.57 -21.01 22.79
CA SER A 582 -77.28 -22.24 23.20
C SER A 582 -77.95 -22.05 24.57
N GLY A 583 -79.25 -22.34 24.66
CA GLY A 583 -80.06 -22.17 25.87
C GLY A 583 -80.46 -20.74 26.21
N LYS A 584 -80.09 -19.75 25.39
CA LYS A 584 -80.45 -18.33 25.58
C LYS A 584 -81.63 -18.02 24.66
N LEU A 585 -82.84 -17.98 25.21
CA LEU A 585 -84.06 -17.73 24.45
C LEU A 585 -84.55 -16.29 24.67
N ALA A 586 -85.06 -15.66 23.62
CA ALA A 586 -85.66 -14.32 23.69
C ALA A 586 -87.09 -14.39 23.10
N GLY A 587 -87.72 -13.27 22.76
CA GLY A 587 -89.12 -13.26 22.32
C GLY A 587 -90.10 -12.89 23.45
N SER A 588 -91.32 -12.49 23.07
CA SER A 588 -92.38 -12.10 24.01
C SER A 588 -92.81 -13.21 24.99
N ASN A 589 -92.46 -14.46 24.70
CA ASN A 589 -92.72 -15.64 25.52
C ASN A 589 -91.44 -16.34 26.03
N GLY A 590 -90.26 -15.79 25.76
CA GLY A 590 -88.97 -16.36 26.18
C GLY A 590 -88.65 -17.73 25.58
N MET A 591 -89.24 -18.09 24.43
CA MET A 591 -89.04 -19.39 23.79
C MET A 591 -88.37 -19.31 22.41
N GLU A 592 -88.09 -18.11 21.90
CA GLU A 592 -87.49 -17.95 20.58
C GLU A 592 -85.98 -18.20 20.64
N THR A 593 -85.52 -19.07 19.75
CA THR A 593 -84.10 -19.38 19.58
C THR A 593 -83.33 -18.15 19.10
N THR A 594 -82.18 -17.89 19.73
CA THR A 594 -81.33 -16.75 19.39
C THR A 594 -80.04 -17.20 18.70
N SER A 595 -79.44 -16.29 17.94
CA SER A 595 -78.14 -16.46 17.29
C SER A 595 -77.18 -15.37 17.77
N PRO A 596 -75.87 -15.65 17.79
CA PRO A 596 -74.87 -14.68 18.20
C PRO A 596 -74.75 -13.56 17.15
N GLU A 597 -74.77 -12.32 17.63
CA GLU A 597 -74.58 -11.11 16.85
C GLU A 597 -73.41 -10.32 17.44
N PHE A 598 -72.46 -9.93 16.60
CA PHE A 598 -71.26 -9.19 16.98
C PHE A 598 -71.58 -7.70 17.14
N ILE A 599 -71.08 -7.06 18.21
CA ILE A 599 -71.36 -5.65 18.54
C ILE A 599 -70.12 -4.79 18.69
#